data_AF-A0A7R9VXX0-F1
#
_entry.id   AF-A0A7R9VXX0-F1
#
_cell.length_a   1.000
_cell.length_b   1.000
_cell.length_c   1.000
_cell.angle_alpha   90.00
_cell.angle_beta   90.00
_cell.angle_gamma   90.00
#
_symmetry.space_group_name_H-M   'P 1'
#
loop_
_entity.id
_entity.type
_entity.pdbx_description
1 polymer ?
#
loop_
_entity_poly.entity_id
_entity_poly.type
_entity_poly.pdbx_seq_one_letter_code
_entity_poly.pdbx_strand_id
1 'polypeptide(L)'
;RMREALGDLAGARAGYLAMLEETPDAIDCYLRLACLARRSGSTAKAFEWAGKALALQDGHADALALMSQLYMEKKDWGNAQKTIRQLLEAAGREPASAAAAA
;
A
#
# COMPACT_ATOMS: atom_id res chain seq x y z
N ARG A 1 -6.20 12.94 -8.84
CA ARG A 1 -7.40 12.06 -8.76
C ARG A 1 -8.22 12.01 -10.06
N MET A 2 -8.32 13.07 -10.88
CA MET A 2 -9.14 13.05 -12.12
C MET A 2 -8.72 12.01 -13.18
N ARG A 3 -7.43 11.70 -13.37
CA ARG A 3 -7.00 10.69 -14.37
C ARG A 3 -7.38 9.25 -14.02
N GLU A 4 -7.30 8.88 -12.73
CA GLU A 4 -7.67 7.54 -12.26
C GLU A 4 -9.18 7.24 -12.38
N ALA A 5 -9.99 8.32 -12.39
CA ALA A 5 -11.44 8.28 -12.55
C ALA A 5 -11.87 8.18 -14.03
N LEU A 6 -11.02 8.63 -14.97
CA LEU A 6 -11.29 8.60 -16.42
C LEU A 6 -10.89 7.27 -17.08
N GLY A 7 -10.45 6.26 -16.31
CA GLY A 7 -10.01 4.97 -16.86
C GLY A 7 -8.61 4.99 -17.49
N ASP A 8 -7.94 6.14 -17.55
CA ASP A 8 -6.56 6.26 -18.03
C ASP A 8 -5.56 5.86 -16.93
N LEU A 9 -5.54 4.56 -16.63
CA LEU A 9 -4.60 3.96 -15.68
C LEU A 9 -3.14 4.09 -16.16
N ALA A 10 -2.93 4.14 -17.48
CA ALA A 10 -1.60 4.23 -18.09
C ALA A 10 -0.99 5.62 -17.90
N GLY A 11 -1.74 6.69 -18.20
CA GLY A 11 -1.30 8.06 -17.98
C GLY A 11 -1.11 8.39 -16.49
N ALA A 12 -1.98 7.85 -15.61
CA ALA A 12 -1.79 7.98 -14.16
C ALA A 12 -0.49 7.30 -13.70
N ARG A 13 -0.21 6.08 -14.18
CA ARG A 13 1.03 5.36 -13.87
C ARG A 13 2.27 6.13 -14.33
N ALA A 14 2.28 6.65 -15.56
CA ALA A 14 3.39 7.44 -16.08
C ALA A 14 3.67 8.69 -15.23
N GLY A 15 2.61 9.39 -14.82
CA GLY A 15 2.73 10.56 -13.94
C GLY A 15 3.37 10.23 -12.59
N TYR A 16 2.95 9.14 -11.95
CA TYR A 16 3.53 8.72 -10.67
C TYR A 16 4.98 8.22 -10.80
N LEU A 17 5.35 7.59 -11.92
CA LEU A 17 6.73 7.19 -12.17
C LEU A 17 7.65 8.41 -12.35
N ALA A 18 7.21 9.42 -13.11
CA ALA A 18 7.96 10.67 -13.24
C ALA A 18 8.13 11.40 -11.89
N MET A 19 7.11 11.38 -11.03
CA MET A 19 7.23 11.92 -9.67
C MET A 19 8.27 11.18 -8.83
N LEU A 20 8.40 9.86 -9.00
CA LEU A 20 9.42 9.07 -8.31
C LEU A 20 10.84 9.32 -8.83
N GLU A 21 11.01 9.79 -10.07
CA GLU A 21 12.32 10.23 -10.58
C GLU A 21 12.81 11.47 -9.83
N GLU A 22 11.90 12.39 -9.49
CA GLU A 22 12.20 13.59 -8.71
C GLU A 22 12.24 13.33 -7.19
N THR A 23 11.37 12.43 -6.70
CA THR A 23 11.20 12.12 -5.27
C THR A 23 11.11 10.61 -5.03
N PRO A 24 12.25 9.92 -4.90
CA PRO A 24 12.30 8.46 -4.78
C PRO A 24 11.63 7.89 -3.52
N ASP A 25 11.48 8.70 -2.47
CA ASP A 25 10.98 8.29 -1.15
C ASP A 25 9.49 8.60 -0.94
N ALA A 26 8.75 8.88 -2.02
CA ALA A 26 7.35 9.22 -1.94
C ALA A 26 6.46 7.97 -1.75
N ILE A 27 6.22 7.58 -0.49
CA ILE A 27 5.34 6.46 -0.10
C ILE A 27 3.98 6.53 -0.79
N ASP A 28 3.38 7.72 -0.84
CA ASP A 28 2.10 7.96 -1.53
C ASP A 28 2.12 7.55 -3.01
N CYS A 29 3.24 7.81 -3.71
CA CYS A 29 3.38 7.45 -5.12
C CYS A 29 3.43 5.94 -5.30
N TYR A 30 4.16 5.23 -4.43
CA TYR A 30 4.20 3.77 -4.44
C TYR A 30 2.82 3.15 -4.14
N LEU A 31 2.08 3.69 -3.17
CA LEU A 31 0.72 3.24 -2.86
C LEU A 31 -0.24 3.44 -4.04
N ARG A 32 -0.15 4.59 -4.71
CA ARG A 32 -0.97 4.86 -5.91
C ARG A 32 -0.62 3.91 -7.05
N LEU A 33 0.67 3.68 -7.31
CA LEU A 33 1.13 2.71 -8.30
C LEU A 33 0.67 1.29 -7.98
N ALA A 34 0.70 0.87 -6.71
CA ALA A 34 0.20 -0.42 -6.28
C ALA A 34 -1.31 -0.56 -6.50
N CYS A 35 -2.10 0.46 -6.14
CA CYS A 35 -3.54 0.50 -6.40
C CYS A 35 -3.87 0.45 -7.89
N LEU A 36 -3.14 1.20 -8.73
CA LEU A 36 -3.31 1.17 -10.18
C LEU A 36 -2.98 -0.21 -10.76
N ALA A 37 -1.87 -0.82 -10.33
CA ALA A 37 -1.46 -2.16 -10.77
C ALA A 37 -2.47 -3.23 -10.35
N ARG A 38 -3.04 -3.14 -9.14
CA ARG A 38 -4.12 -4.02 -8.68
C ARG A 38 -5.36 -3.88 -9.55
N ARG A 39 -5.80 -2.64 -9.81
CA ARG A 39 -6.97 -2.35 -10.67
C ARG A 39 -6.77 -2.84 -12.10
N SER A 40 -5.54 -2.85 -12.61
CA SER A 40 -5.22 -3.37 -13.94
C SER A 40 -5.03 -4.90 -13.98
N GLY A 41 -5.32 -5.63 -12.89
CA GLY A 41 -5.13 -7.08 -12.80
C GLY A 41 -3.67 -7.52 -12.71
N SER A 42 -2.73 -6.59 -12.60
CA SER A 42 -1.30 -6.85 -12.47
C SER A 42 -0.92 -7.06 -11.01
N THR A 43 -1.45 -8.11 -10.39
CA THR A 43 -1.24 -8.40 -8.95
C THR A 43 0.24 -8.46 -8.58
N ALA A 44 1.10 -9.06 -9.42
CA ALA A 44 2.55 -9.12 -9.16
C ALA A 44 3.19 -7.72 -9.01
N LYS A 45 2.85 -6.78 -9.89
CA LYS A 45 3.33 -5.39 -9.80
C LYS A 45 2.74 -4.67 -8.59
N ALA A 46 1.49 -4.97 -8.23
CA ALA A 46 0.88 -4.40 -7.04
C ALA A 46 1.66 -4.80 -5.78
N PHE A 47 2.08 -6.07 -5.68
CA PHE A 47 2.97 -6.55 -4.60
C PHE A 47 4.31 -5.82 -4.59
N GLU A 48 4.96 -5.66 -5.76
CA GLU A 48 6.24 -4.93 -5.83
C GLU A 48 6.12 -3.49 -5.33
N TRP A 49 5.10 -2.76 -5.80
CA TRP A 49 4.91 -1.36 -5.41
C TRP A 49 4.51 -1.21 -3.94
N ALA A 50 3.62 -2.06 -3.42
CA ALA A 50 3.28 -2.07 -2.00
C ALA A 50 4.50 -2.45 -1.12
N GLY A 51 5.35 -3.36 -1.60
CA GLY A 51 6.59 -3.74 -0.94
C GLY A 51 7.59 -2.60 -0.85
N LYS A 52 7.71 -1.77 -1.92
CA LYS A 52 8.53 -0.55 -1.88
C LYS A 52 8.03 0.47 -0.86
N ALA A 53 6.72 0.65 -0.76
CA ALA A 53 6.14 1.53 0.27
C ALA A 53 6.48 1.04 1.69
N LEU A 54 6.40 -0.28 1.93
CA LEU A 54 6.77 -0.86 3.22
C LEU A 54 8.26 -0.78 3.48
N ALA A 55 9.13 -0.97 2.48
CA ALA A 55 10.58 -0.82 2.66
C ALA A 55 11.01 0.59 3.09
N LEU A 56 10.22 1.62 2.76
CA LEU A 56 10.41 2.98 3.26
C LEU A 56 9.85 3.17 4.67
N GLN A 57 8.69 2.57 4.96
CA GLN A 57 8.06 2.60 6.27
C GLN A 57 7.32 1.29 6.55
N ASP A 58 7.99 0.38 7.27
CA ASP A 58 7.51 -0.99 7.53
C ASP A 58 6.17 -1.05 8.28
N GLY A 59 5.82 0.04 8.98
CA GLY A 59 4.59 0.20 9.74
C GLY A 59 3.52 1.06 9.06
N HIS A 60 3.68 1.43 7.78
CA HIS A 60 2.73 2.33 7.13
C HIS A 60 1.36 1.63 6.97
N ALA A 61 0.34 2.15 7.66
CA ALA A 61 -0.96 1.52 7.76
C ALA A 61 -1.59 1.23 6.39
N ASP A 62 -1.60 2.20 5.48
CA ASP A 62 -2.19 1.99 4.14
C ASP A 62 -1.41 0.98 3.29
N ALA A 63 -0.09 0.85 3.51
CA ALA A 63 0.74 -0.08 2.77
C ALA A 63 0.50 -1.52 3.25
N LEU A 64 0.40 -1.71 4.57
CA LEU A 64 0.03 -2.99 5.18
C LEU A 64 -1.41 -3.38 4.82
N ALA A 65 -2.34 -2.42 4.83
CA ALA A 65 -3.73 -2.64 4.40
C ALA A 65 -3.80 -3.08 2.93
N LEU A 66 -3.08 -2.40 2.02
CA LEU A 66 -3.03 -2.78 0.62
C LEU A 66 -2.36 -4.15 0.41
N MET A 67 -1.25 -4.40 1.08
CA MET A 67 -0.52 -5.67 1.01
C MET A 67 -1.39 -6.86 1.48
N SER A 68 -2.12 -6.69 2.59
CA SER A 68 -3.06 -7.71 3.07
C SER A 68 -4.19 -7.99 2.09
N GLN A 69 -4.77 -6.94 1.48
CA GLN A 69 -5.79 -7.11 0.43
C GLN A 69 -5.24 -7.90 -0.76
N LEU A 70 -4.01 -7.62 -1.19
CA LEU A 70 -3.37 -8.36 -2.29
C LEU A 70 -3.16 -9.85 -1.94
N TYR A 71 -2.78 -10.15 -0.70
CA TYR A 71 -2.68 -11.54 -0.23
C TYR A 71 -4.06 -12.24 -0.19
N MET A 72 -5.11 -11.54 0.24
CA MET A 72 -6.48 -12.08 0.23
C MET A 72 -6.96 -12.37 -1.19
N GLU A 73 -6.70 -11.48 -2.14
CA GLU A 73 -7.04 -11.69 -3.56
C GLU A 73 -6.30 -12.90 -4.14
N LYS A 74 -5.05 -13.12 -3.73
CA LYS A 74 -4.26 -14.30 -4.10
C LYS A 74 -4.66 -15.57 -3.32
N LYS A 75 -5.63 -15.48 -2.40
CA LYS A 75 -6.04 -16.54 -1.46
C LYS A 75 -4.88 -17.05 -0.58
N ASP A 76 -3.88 -16.21 -0.37
CA ASP A 76 -2.75 -16.47 0.53
C ASP A 76 -3.11 -16.00 1.94
N TRP A 77 -3.99 -16.78 2.57
CA TRP A 77 -4.55 -16.44 3.88
C TRP A 77 -3.49 -16.36 4.98
N GLY A 78 -2.42 -17.16 4.87
CA GLY A 78 -1.32 -17.16 5.84
C GLY A 78 -0.58 -15.83 5.88
N ASN A 79 -0.21 -15.30 4.70
CA ASN A 79 0.45 -14.01 4.63
C ASN A 79 -0.53 -12.84 4.85
N ALA A 80 -1.79 -12.96 4.42
CA ALA A 80 -2.82 -11.98 4.74
C ALA A 80 -2.97 -11.80 6.25
N GLN A 81 -3.11 -12.89 7.01
CA GLN A 81 -3.27 -12.84 8.47
C GLN A 81 -2.03 -12.26 9.17
N LYS A 82 -0.82 -12.59 8.70
CA LYS A 82 0.42 -11.99 9.23
C LYS A 82 0.44 -10.48 9.01
N THR A 83 0.13 -10.04 7.79
CA THR A 83 0.13 -8.62 7.42
C THR A 83 -0.93 -7.83 8.19
N ILE A 84 -2.13 -8.40 8.38
CA ILE A 84 -3.20 -7.78 9.19
C ILE A 84 -2.77 -7.66 10.65
N ARG A 85 -2.07 -8.66 11.21
CA ARG A 85 -1.54 -8.54 12.57
C ARG A 85 -0.53 -7.41 12.69
N GLN A 86 0.40 -7.30 11.74
CA GLN A 86 1.36 -6.17 11.70
C GLN A 86 0.64 -4.83 11.61
N LEU A 87 -0.43 -4.73 10.82
CA LEU A 87 -1.26 -3.52 10.72
C LEU A 87 -1.89 -3.16 12.08
N LEU A 88 -2.44 -4.14 12.78
CA LEU A 88 -3.04 -3.94 14.10
C LEU A 88 -2.00 -3.58 15.16
N GLU A 89 -0.80 -4.17 15.11
CA GLU A 89 0.31 -3.82 16.00
C GLU A 89 0.85 -2.42 15.73
N ALA A 90 0.95 -2.02 14.46
CA ALA A 90 1.34 -0.66 14.08
C ALA A 90 0.29 0.38 14.52
N ALA A 91 -1.01 0.07 14.34
CA ALA A 91 -2.10 0.93 14.78
C ALA A 91 -2.24 0.96 16.32
N GLY A 92 -1.99 -0.14 17.01
CA GLY A 92 -1.95 -0.21 18.48
C GLY A 92 -0.70 0.41 19.11
N ARG A 93 0.33 0.70 18.29
CA ARG A 93 1.50 1.50 18.67
C ARG A 93 1.26 3.00 18.56
N GLU A 94 0.27 3.47 17.81
CA GLU A 94 -0.32 4.78 18.11
C GLU A 94 -0.96 4.67 19.50
N PRO A 95 -0.81 5.66 20.40
CA PRO A 95 -1.06 5.48 21.83
C PRO A 95 -2.56 5.34 22.15
N ALA A 96 -3.15 4.20 21.82
CA ALA A 96 -4.36 3.68 22.46
C ALA A 96 -4.05 3.10 23.85
N SER A 97 -2.79 3.14 24.29
CA SER A 97 -2.37 2.87 25.67
C SER A 97 -2.52 4.09 26.61
N ALA A 98 -2.92 5.27 26.12
CA ALA A 98 -3.19 6.43 26.96
C ALA A 98 -4.62 6.46 27.58
N ALA A 99 -5.50 5.50 27.26
CA ALA A 99 -6.92 5.56 27.66
C ALA A 99 -7.44 4.35 28.45
N ALA A 100 -6.58 3.49 28.99
CA ALA A 100 -7.01 2.34 29.81
C ALA A 100 -6.38 2.29 31.22
N ALA A 101 -5.87 3.42 31.72
CA ALA A 101 -5.38 3.52 33.09
C ALA A 101 -5.64 4.94 33.66
N ALA A 102 -6.89 5.21 34.05
CA ALA A 102 -7.25 6.22 35.05
C ALA A 102 -8.60 5.86 35.66
#